data_AF-A0A6J1L7X0-F1
#
_entry.id   AF-A0A6J1L7X0-F1
#
_cell.length_a   1.000
_cell.length_b   1.000
_cell.length_c   1.000
_cell.angle_alpha   90.00
_cell.angle_beta   90.00
_cell.angle_gamma   90.00
#
_symmetry.space_group_name_H-M   'P 1'
#
loop_
_entity.id
_entity.type
_entity.pdbx_description
1 polymer ?
#
loop_
_entity_poly.entity_id
_entity_poly.type
_entity_poly.pdbx_seq_one_letter_code
_entity_poly.pdbx_strand_id
1 'polypeptide(L)'
;MASIDTSKRKPRRTQGTPSYQYRNRFACAILAVGTVLFGLWSLTPMQRIVNERLYKDLATVTEEEKDRKALFEFAAPRPGKYIRQAIDEGEHLRTER
;
A
#
# COMPACT_ATOMS: atom_id res chain seq x y z
N MET A 1 -16.44 48.20 20.28
CA MET A 1 -16.51 46.73 20.14
C MET A 1 -16.95 46.14 21.47
N ALA A 2 -18.10 45.47 21.51
CA ALA A 2 -18.66 44.95 22.76
C ALA A 2 -17.82 43.76 23.26
N SER A 3 -17.35 43.82 24.51
CA SER A 3 -16.63 42.73 25.16
C SER A 3 -17.57 41.54 25.36
N ILE A 4 -17.27 40.43 24.69
CA ILE A 4 -18.05 39.20 24.81
C ILE A 4 -17.82 38.62 26.21
N ASP A 5 -18.90 38.49 27.00
CA ASP A 5 -18.87 37.84 28.31
C ASP A 5 -18.55 36.34 28.14
N THR A 6 -17.33 35.95 28.52
CA THR A 6 -16.82 34.58 28.39
C THR A 6 -17.28 33.66 29.53
N SER A 7 -17.89 34.19 30.59
CA SER A 7 -18.30 33.40 31.76
C SER A 7 -19.42 32.40 31.45
N LYS A 8 -20.29 32.73 30.50
CA LYS A 8 -21.43 31.88 30.06
C LYS A 8 -21.10 31.02 28.84
N ARG A 9 -19.86 31.07 28.35
CA ARG A 9 -19.47 30.33 27.16
C ARG A 9 -19.39 28.84 27.50
N LYS A 10 -20.26 28.03 26.90
CA LYS A 10 -20.19 26.56 27.03
C LYS A 10 -18.75 26.11 26.80
N PRO A 11 -18.15 25.33 27.72
CA PRO A 11 -16.84 24.76 27.50
C PRO A 11 -16.89 24.03 26.17
N ARG A 12 -16.06 24.47 25.22
CA ARG A 12 -15.89 23.72 23.97
C ARG A 12 -15.37 22.33 24.36
N ARG A 13 -15.58 21.33 23.51
CA ARG A 13 -15.11 19.94 23.75
C ARG A 13 -13.58 19.86 23.74
N THR A 14 -12.93 20.63 24.59
CA THR A 14 -11.51 20.84 24.72
C THR A 14 -10.97 19.93 25.80
N GLN A 15 -9.66 19.69 25.73
CA GLN A 15 -8.92 18.91 26.71
C GLN A 15 -9.17 19.45 28.12
N GLY A 16 -9.35 18.55 29.09
CA GLY A 16 -9.60 18.89 30.50
C GLY A 16 -11.08 18.86 30.93
N THR A 17 -12.04 18.86 30.00
CA THR A 17 -13.46 18.70 30.34
C THR A 17 -13.81 17.23 30.64
N PRO A 18 -14.72 16.95 31.59
CA PRO A 18 -15.16 15.57 31.87
C PRO A 18 -15.75 14.86 30.65
N SER A 19 -16.45 15.61 29.78
CA SER A 19 -17.01 15.09 28.54
C SER A 19 -15.95 14.69 27.51
N TYR A 20 -14.82 15.41 27.45
CA TYR A 20 -13.67 15.03 26.63
C TYR A 20 -13.02 13.72 27.13
N GLN A 21 -12.81 13.60 28.44
CA GLN A 21 -12.23 12.40 29.04
C GLN A 21 -13.12 11.17 28.86
N TYR A 22 -14.44 11.31 29.10
CA TYR A 22 -15.39 10.21 28.95
C TYR A 22 -15.41 9.66 27.51
N ARG A 23 -15.49 10.54 26.50
CA ARG A 23 -15.51 10.12 25.09
C ARG A 23 -14.23 9.39 24.68
N ASN A 24 -13.07 9.90 25.08
CA ASN A 24 -11.80 9.28 24.74
C ASN A 24 -11.65 7.92 25.44
N ARG A 25 -12.01 7.81 26.72
CA ARG A 25 -11.97 6.53 27.45
C ARG A 25 -12.94 5.52 26.83
N PHE A 26 -14.13 5.95 26.44
CA PHE A 26 -15.10 5.10 25.76
C PHE A 26 -14.58 4.62 24.39
N ALA A 27 -13.99 5.51 23.60
CA ALA A 27 -13.34 5.14 22.34
C ALA A 27 -12.19 4.15 22.57
N CYS A 28 -11.32 4.40 23.55
CA CYS A 28 -10.25 3.48 23.92
C CYS A 28 -10.79 2.11 24.37
N ALA A 29 -11.89 2.07 25.12
CA ALA A 29 -12.52 0.82 25.54
C ALA A 29 -13.05 0.02 24.33
N ILE A 30 -13.71 0.69 23.38
CA ILE A 30 -14.16 0.03 22.14
C ILE A 30 -12.97 -0.52 21.35
N LEU A 31 -11.90 0.27 21.20
CA LEU A 31 -10.70 -0.17 20.50
C LEU A 31 -10.07 -1.39 21.20
N ALA A 32 -9.94 -1.35 22.53
CA ALA A 32 -9.41 -2.47 23.30
C ALA A 32 -10.25 -3.75 23.12
N VAL A 33 -11.57 -3.65 23.26
CA VAL A 33 -12.48 -4.79 23.06
C VAL A 33 -12.39 -5.31 21.63
N GLY A 34 -12.39 -4.42 20.63
CA GLY A 34 -12.23 -4.78 19.22
C GLY A 34 -10.92 -5.51 18.95
N THR A 35 -9.80 -5.04 19.51
CA THR A 35 -8.50 -5.70 19.36
C THR A 35 -8.46 -7.08 19.99
N VAL A 36 -9.08 -7.27 21.16
CA VAL A 36 -9.15 -8.58 21.82
C VAL A 36 -10.00 -9.56 21.02
N LEU A 37 -11.19 -9.13 20.57
CA LEU A 37 -12.05 -9.96 19.73
C LEU A 37 -11.39 -10.32 18.40
N PHE A 38 -10.71 -9.36 17.78
CA PHE A 38 -9.95 -9.61 16.56
C PHE A 38 -8.77 -10.56 16.79
N GLY A 39 -8.05 -10.41 17.90
CA GLY A 39 -6.97 -11.33 18.30
C GLY A 39 -7.49 -12.75 18.50
N LEU A 40 -8.59 -12.92 19.22
CA LEU A 40 -9.26 -14.21 19.39
C LEU A 40 -9.71 -14.80 18.05
N TRP A 41 -10.32 -13.99 17.19
CA TRP A 41 -10.68 -14.40 15.84
C TRP A 41 -9.48 -14.85 15.02
N SER A 42 -8.34 -14.17 15.16
CA SER A 42 -7.12 -14.48 14.41
C SER A 42 -6.45 -15.81 14.80
N LEU A 43 -6.78 -16.33 15.98
CA LEU A 43 -6.31 -17.64 16.43
C LEU A 43 -7.17 -18.78 15.86
N THR A 44 -8.32 -18.46 15.25
CA THR A 44 -9.20 -19.49 14.69
C THR A 44 -8.62 -20.05 13.39
N PRO A 45 -8.68 -21.38 13.18
CA PRO A 45 -8.16 -22.02 11.96
C PRO A 45 -8.93 -21.58 10.70
N MET A 46 -10.19 -21.16 10.85
CA MET A 46 -11.00 -20.62 9.75
C MET A 46 -10.40 -19.34 9.16
N GLN A 47 -9.86 -18.46 10.00
CA GLN A 47 -9.24 -17.23 9.53
C GLN A 47 -7.96 -17.52 8.72
N ARG A 48 -7.17 -18.53 9.09
CA ARG A 48 -6.02 -18.98 8.30
C ARG A 48 -6.42 -19.45 6.90
N ILE A 49 -7.48 -20.27 6.79
CA ILE A 49 -7.97 -20.77 5.51
C ILE A 49 -8.45 -19.63 4.62
N VAL A 50 -9.20 -18.67 5.18
CA VAL A 50 -9.69 -17.51 4.43
C VAL A 50 -8.54 -16.62 3.98
N ASN A 51 -7.56 -16.36 4.86
CA ASN A 51 -6.38 -15.57 4.52
C ASN A 51 -5.52 -16.25 3.45
N GLU A 52 -5.36 -17.57 3.49
CA GLU A 52 -4.63 -18.30 2.45
C GLU A 52 -5.34 -18.21 1.09
N ARG A 53 -6.68 -18.25 1.07
CA ARG A 53 -7.46 -18.05 -0.16
C ARG A 53 -7.30 -16.63 -0.69
N LEU A 54 -7.50 -15.63 0.17
CA LEU A 54 -7.31 -14.22 -0.20
C LEU A 54 -5.88 -13.93 -0.66
N TYR A 55 -4.88 -14.51 0.02
CA TYR A 55 -3.48 -14.36 -0.37
C TYR A 55 -3.21 -15.01 -1.71
N LYS A 56 -3.76 -16.20 -1.99
CA LYS A 56 -3.65 -16.81 -3.32
C LYS A 56 -4.29 -15.91 -4.37
N ASP A 57 -5.51 -15.45 -4.16
CA ASP A 57 -6.21 -14.59 -5.11
C ASP A 57 -5.46 -13.27 -5.38
N LEU A 58 -4.86 -12.67 -4.35
CA LEU A 58 -4.11 -11.42 -4.47
C LEU A 58 -2.67 -11.60 -4.98
N ALA A 59 -2.01 -12.70 -4.63
CA ALA A 59 -0.63 -12.97 -5.01
C ALA A 59 -0.53 -13.60 -6.40
N THR A 60 -1.58 -14.28 -6.87
CA THR A 60 -1.65 -14.72 -8.25
C THR A 60 -1.87 -13.53 -9.17
N VAL A 61 -0.79 -13.08 -9.79
CA VAL A 61 -0.84 -12.12 -10.90
C VAL A 61 -1.77 -12.70 -11.97
N THR A 62 -2.81 -11.94 -12.33
CA THR A 62 -3.79 -12.37 -13.34
C THR A 62 -3.09 -12.58 -14.69
N GLU A 63 -3.64 -13.45 -15.53
CA GLU A 63 -3.07 -13.67 -16.87
C GLU A 63 -3.00 -12.37 -17.68
N GLU A 64 -3.98 -11.47 -17.51
CA GLU A 64 -3.97 -10.13 -18.12
C GLU A 64 -2.80 -9.26 -17.65
N GLU A 65 -2.47 -9.31 -16.35
CA GLU A 65 -1.33 -8.58 -15.81
C GLU A 65 0.01 -9.17 -16.26
N LYS A 66 0.10 -10.50 -16.42
CA LYS A 66 1.27 -11.16 -17.01
C LYS A 66 1.45 -10.76 -18.47
N ASP A 67 0.37 -10.74 -19.24
CA ASP A 67 0.40 -10.36 -20.66
C ASP A 67 0.80 -8.89 -20.84
N ARG A 68 0.24 -8.00 -20.00
CA ARG A 68 0.69 -6.59 -19.93
C ARG A 68 2.17 -6.49 -19.59
N LYS A 69 2.67 -7.27 -18.62
CA LYS A 69 4.09 -7.25 -18.24
C LYS A 69 4.98 -7.75 -19.39
N ALA A 70 4.57 -8.79 -20.10
CA ALA A 70 5.27 -9.33 -21.25
C ALA A 70 5.38 -8.30 -22.39
N LEU A 71 4.34 -7.48 -22.62
CA LEU A 71 4.38 -6.38 -23.60
C LEU A 71 5.43 -5.31 -23.28
N PHE A 72 5.80 -5.14 -22.01
CA PHE A 72 6.82 -4.19 -21.56
C PHE A 72 8.13 -4.86 -21.15
N GLU A 73 8.28 -6.17 -21.37
CA GLU A 73 9.52 -6.90 -21.14
C GLU A 73 10.45 -6.73 -22.35
N PHE A 74 11.00 -5.52 -22.48
CA PHE A 74 11.99 -5.25 -23.50
C PHE A 74 13.29 -5.98 -23.16
N ALA A 75 13.84 -6.71 -24.13
CA ALA A 75 15.19 -7.25 -24.00
C ALA A 75 16.14 -6.11 -23.63
N ALA A 76 17.01 -6.35 -22.63
CA ALA A 76 17.98 -5.35 -22.23
C ALA A 76 18.77 -4.87 -23.46
N PRO A 77 19.03 -3.56 -23.60
CA PRO A 77 19.78 -3.04 -24.74
C PRO A 77 21.12 -3.79 -24.84
N ARG A 78 21.46 -4.24 -26.06
CA ARG A 78 22.71 -4.98 -26.29
C ARG A 78 23.90 -4.15 -25.77
N PRO A 79 24.90 -4.77 -25.12
CA PRO A 79 26.06 -4.03 -24.63
C PRO A 79 26.77 -3.32 -25.78
N GLY A 80 27.27 -2.10 -25.54
CA GLY A 80 27.88 -1.27 -26.59
C GLY A 80 29.01 -1.93 -27.37
N LYS A 81 29.70 -2.93 -26.79
CA LYS A 81 30.71 -3.75 -27.49
C LYS A 81 30.13 -4.50 -28.69
N TYR A 82 28.94 -5.08 -28.56
CA TYR A 82 28.27 -5.81 -29.63
C TYR A 82 27.72 -4.88 -30.71
N ILE A 83 27.29 -3.68 -30.32
CA ILE A 83 26.83 -2.67 -31.27
C ILE A 83 28.02 -2.21 -32.14
N ARG A 84 29.18 -1.98 -31.53
CA ARG A 84 30.42 -1.62 -32.24
C ARG A 84 30.88 -2.73 -33.19
N GLN A 85 30.94 -3.98 -32.72
CA GLN A 85 31.29 -5.12 -33.58
C GLN A 85 30.34 -5.25 -34.78
N ALA A 86 29.03 -5.11 -34.58
CA ALA A 86 28.07 -5.18 -35.66
C ALA A 86 28.20 -4.02 -36.68
N ILE A 87 28.62 -2.84 -36.24
CA ILE A 87 28.92 -1.69 -37.12
C ILE A 87 30.18 -1.98 -37.94
N ASP A 88 31.26 -2.41 -37.26
CA ASP A 88 32.55 -2.69 -37.90
C ASP A 88 32.43 -3.83 -38.94
N GLU A 89 31.68 -4.89 -38.62
CA GLU A 89 31.37 -5.98 -39.57
C GLU A 89 30.56 -5.47 -40.78
N GLY A 90 29.61 -4.57 -40.56
CA GLY A 90 28.82 -3.95 -41.62
C GLY A 90 29.64 -3.05 -42.55
N GLU A 91 30.65 -2.34 -42.01
CA GLU A 91 31.59 -1.54 -42.80
C GLU A 91 32.55 -2.42 -43.61
N HIS A 92 33.06 -3.51 -43.02
CA HIS A 92 33.88 -4.48 -43.73
C HIS A 92 33.15 -5.07 -44.94
N LEU A 93 31.91 -5.53 -44.76
CA LEU A 93 31.09 -6.10 -45.84
C LEU A 93 30.74 -5.09 -46.94
N ARG A 94 30.71 -3.79 -46.63
CA ARG A 94 30.51 -2.72 -47.62
C ARG A 94 31.75 -2.41 -48.43
N THR A 95 32.93 -2.61 -47.84
CA THR A 95 34.22 -2.30 -48.48
C THR A 95 34.72 -3.47 -49.34
N GLU A 96 34.28 -4.69 -49.04
CA GLU A 96 34.59 -5.91 -49.81
C GLU A 96 33.65 -6.16 -51.02
N ARG A 97 32.68 -5.27 -51.26
CA ARG A 97 31.82 -5.26 -52.47
C ARG A 97 32.26 -4.21 -53.46
#